data_AF-A0A956Q5P5-F1
#
_entry.id   AF-A0A956Q5P5-F1
#
_cell.length_a   1.000
_cell.length_b   1.000
_cell.length_c   1.000
_cell.angle_alpha   90.00
_cell.angle_beta   90.00
_cell.angle_gamma   90.00
#
_symmetry.space_group_name_H-M   'P 1'
#
loop_
_entity.id
_entity.type
_entity.pdbx_description
1 polymer ?
#
loop_
_entity_poly.entity_id
_entity_poly.type
_entity_poly.pdbx_seq_one_letter_code
_entity_poly.pdbx_strand_id
1 'polypeptide(L)'
;GGENIYPREIDEVLYGHEGIEAAATIGIPDEKYGEAVKSFVVLKPGTSLSEAEVIAYCKARLADFKCPESVAFIDEIPKGPTGKLLRRALRDMSHPCDSIQHPSVQPAP
;
A
#
# COMPACT_ATOMS: atom_id res chain seq x y z
N GLY A 1 -9.05 -13.84 -17.59
CA GLY A 1 -9.97 -12.73 -17.30
C GLY A 1 -9.14 -11.67 -16.62
N GLY A 2 -8.87 -10.57 -17.32
CA GLY A 2 -8.04 -9.46 -16.82
C GLY A 2 -8.88 -8.52 -15.97
N GLU A 3 -9.13 -8.92 -14.72
CA GLU A 3 -9.73 -8.02 -13.75
C GLU A 3 -8.63 -7.02 -13.34
N ASN A 4 -8.61 -5.85 -13.97
CA ASN A 4 -7.63 -4.82 -13.65
C ASN A 4 -7.94 -4.25 -12.26
N ILE A 5 -7.36 -4.82 -11.21
CA ILE A 5 -7.37 -4.22 -9.88
C ILE A 5 -6.46 -2.99 -9.97
N TYR A 6 -7.07 -1.79 -9.96
CA TYR A 6 -6.33 -0.54 -9.99
C TYR A 6 -6.05 -0.09 -8.57
N PRO A 7 -4.81 -0.25 -8.04
CA PRO A 7 -4.47 0.21 -6.69
C PRO A 7 -4.71 1.71 -6.50
N ARG A 8 -4.72 2.48 -7.60
CA ARG A 8 -5.03 3.91 -7.57
C ARG A 8 -6.46 4.21 -7.14
N GLU A 9 -7.44 3.40 -7.54
CA GLU A 9 -8.85 3.63 -7.17
C GLU A 9 -9.05 3.42 -5.67
N ILE A 10 -8.41 2.38 -5.13
CA ILE A 10 -8.41 2.08 -3.69
C ILE A 10 -7.72 3.19 -2.91
N ASP A 11 -6.58 3.69 -3.43
CA ASP A 11 -5.84 4.81 -2.87
C ASP A 11 -6.71 6.07 -2.73
N GLU A 12 -7.42 6.43 -3.81
CA GLU A 12 -8.31 7.60 -3.82
C GLU A 12 -9.48 7.45 -2.85
N VAL A 13 -10.04 6.24 -2.75
CA VAL A 13 -11.10 5.94 -1.77
C VAL A 13 -10.58 6.15 -0.35
N LEU A 14 -9.46 5.51 0.00
CA LEU A 14 -8.85 5.61 1.31
C LEU A 14 -8.43 7.04 1.66
N TYR A 15 -7.88 7.78 0.70
CA TYR A 15 -7.51 9.17 0.87
C TYR A 15 -8.72 10.09 1.13
N GLY A 16 -9.91 9.68 0.70
CA GLY A 16 -11.16 10.38 1.00
C GLY A 16 -11.61 10.26 2.47
N HIS A 17 -10.97 9.42 3.29
CA HIS A 17 -11.32 9.27 4.71
C HIS A 17 -10.71 10.39 5.55
N GLU A 18 -11.51 11.06 6.38
CA GLU A 18 -11.08 12.24 7.14
C GLU A 18 -9.90 11.97 8.08
N GLY A 19 -9.86 10.75 8.64
CA GLY A 19 -8.79 10.26 9.53
C GLY A 19 -7.51 9.76 8.84
N ILE A 20 -7.49 9.68 7.51
CA ILE A 20 -6.33 9.19 6.76
C ILE A 20 -5.53 10.40 6.25
N GLU A 21 -4.23 10.40 6.51
CA GLU A 21 -3.30 11.41 6.00
C GLU A 21 -2.74 11.01 4.63
N ALA A 22 -2.38 9.73 4.48
CA ALA A 22 -1.94 9.15 3.23
C ALA A 22 -2.32 7.68 3.16
N ALA A 23 -2.64 7.20 1.97
CA ALA A 23 -2.82 5.79 1.70
C ALA A 23 -1.90 5.37 0.56
N ALA A 24 -1.63 4.07 0.46
CA ALA A 24 -0.91 3.48 -0.65
C ALA A 24 -1.25 2.00 -0.79
N THR A 25 -1.99 1.65 -1.84
CA THR A 25 -2.31 0.25 -2.14
C THR A 25 -1.32 -0.37 -3.13
N ILE A 26 -0.89 -1.60 -2.87
CA ILE A 26 -0.06 -2.40 -3.76
C ILE A 26 -0.57 -3.84 -3.87
N GLY A 27 -0.37 -4.46 -5.03
CA GLY A 27 -0.47 -5.91 -5.16
C GLY A 27 0.84 -6.56 -4.71
N ILE A 28 0.74 -7.61 -3.91
CA ILE A 28 1.84 -8.47 -3.47
C ILE A 28 1.58 -9.90 -3.95
N PRO A 29 2.62 -10.66 -4.34
CA PRO A 29 2.44 -12.06 -4.65
C PRO A 29 1.96 -12.79 -3.38
N ASP A 30 0.93 -13.61 -3.52
CA ASP A 30 0.34 -14.36 -2.41
C ASP A 30 0.18 -15.83 -2.80
N GLU A 31 0.60 -16.75 -1.93
CA GLU A 31 0.58 -18.18 -2.23
C GLU A 31 -0.85 -18.75 -2.32
N LYS A 32 -1.84 -18.08 -1.73
CA LYS A 32 -3.23 -18.57 -1.63
C LYS A 32 -4.09 -18.08 -2.79
N TYR A 33 -3.88 -16.84 -3.24
CA TYR A 33 -4.70 -16.21 -4.29
C TYR A 33 -3.91 -15.85 -5.56
N GLY A 34 -2.62 -16.15 -5.60
CA GLY A 34 -1.70 -15.72 -6.66
C GLY A 34 -1.22 -14.28 -6.46
N GLU A 35 -2.16 -13.35 -6.27
CA GLU A 35 -1.87 -11.94 -5.96
C GLU A 35 -2.85 -11.43 -4.88
N ALA A 36 -2.32 -10.99 -3.73
CA ALA A 36 -3.10 -10.32 -2.69
C ALA A 36 -2.91 -8.81 -2.75
N VAL A 37 -3.95 -8.06 -2.39
CA VAL A 37 -3.91 -6.60 -2.33
C VAL A 37 -3.64 -6.17 -0.89
N LYS A 38 -2.52 -5.48 -0.67
CA LYS A 38 -2.16 -4.91 0.63
C LYS A 38 -2.20 -3.39 0.56
N SER A 39 -2.89 -2.77 1.51
CA SER A 39 -2.94 -1.30 1.64
C SER A 39 -2.12 -0.83 2.81
N PHE A 40 -1.35 0.23 2.61
CA PHE A 40 -0.63 0.95 3.64
C PHE A 40 -1.36 2.24 3.93
N VAL A 41 -1.59 2.54 5.20
CA VAL A 41 -2.36 3.71 5.64
C VAL A 41 -1.59 4.46 6.70
N VAL A 42 -1.45 5.77 6.48
CA VAL A 42 -0.94 6.73 7.46
C VAL A 42 -2.14 7.46 8.02
N LEU A 43 -2.30 7.40 9.34
CA LEU A 43 -3.37 8.10 10.04
C LEU A 43 -2.94 9.51 10.38
N LYS A 44 -3.90 10.44 10.38
CA LYS A 44 -3.64 11.79 10.88
C LYS A 44 -3.31 11.75 12.37
N PRO A 45 -2.46 12.67 12.85
CA PRO A 45 -2.15 12.79 14.27
C PRO A 45 -3.43 12.98 15.08
N GLY A 46 -3.61 12.16 16.12
CA GLY A 46 -4.82 12.17 16.96
C GLY A 46 -6.00 11.36 16.41
N THR A 47 -5.85 10.71 15.26
CA THR A 47 -6.85 9.78 14.72
C THR A 47 -6.38 8.34 14.91
N SER A 48 -7.32 7.46 15.24
CA SER A 48 -7.10 6.01 15.30
C SER A 48 -8.17 5.32 14.45
N LEU A 49 -7.74 4.45 13.55
CA LEU A 49 -8.61 3.62 12.73
C LEU A 49 -8.18 2.17 12.90
N SER A 50 -9.14 1.25 12.83
CA SER A 50 -8.87 -0.18 12.81
C SER A 50 -8.83 -0.72 11.38
N GLU A 51 -8.11 -1.83 11.18
CA GLU A 51 -8.05 -2.54 9.89
C GLU A 51 -9.45 -2.85 9.35
N ALA A 52 -10.32 -3.36 10.22
CA ALA A 52 -11.71 -3.68 9.90
C ALA A 52 -12.51 -2.46 9.43
N GLU A 53 -12.27 -1.26 9.99
CA GLU A 53 -12.96 -0.04 9.56
C GLU A 53 -12.50 0.40 8.18
N VAL A 54 -11.19 0.31 7.92
CA VAL A 54 -10.63 0.62 6.61
C VAL A 54 -11.18 -0.33 5.54
N ILE A 55 -11.20 -1.63 5.85
CA ILE A 55 -11.76 -2.65 4.94
C ILE A 55 -13.25 -2.42 4.73
N ALA A 56 -14.02 -2.17 5.80
CA ALA A 56 -15.46 -1.89 5.69
C ALA A 56 -15.73 -0.63 4.85
N TYR A 57 -14.90 0.41 5.01
CA TYR A 57 -14.99 1.64 4.24
C TYR A 57 -14.74 1.41 2.74
N CYS A 58 -13.75 0.56 2.41
CA CYS A 58 -13.51 0.09 1.05
C CYS A 58 -14.68 -0.73 0.51
N LYS A 59 -15.18 -1.72 1.26
CA LYS A 59 -16.31 -2.59 0.86
C LYS A 59 -17.62 -1.81 0.64
N ALA A 60 -17.80 -0.70 1.34
CA ALA A 60 -18.95 0.16 1.14
C ALA A 60 -18.91 0.98 -0.17
N ARG A 61 -17.72 1.13 -0.78
CA ARG A 61 -17.49 1.97 -1.98
C ARG A 61 -17.02 1.20 -3.20
N LEU A 62 -16.33 0.08 -2.98
CA LEU A 62 -15.72 -0.78 -3.97
C LEU A 62 -16.29 -2.19 -3.82
N ALA A 63 -16.18 -2.98 -4.88
CA ALA A 63 -16.57 -4.39 -4.81
C ALA A 63 -15.60 -5.18 -3.89
N ASP A 64 -16.10 -6.23 -3.22
CA ASP A 64 -15.33 -7.05 -2.29
C ASP A 64 -14.00 -7.55 -2.87
N PHE A 65 -13.98 -7.92 -4.15
CA PHE A 65 -12.77 -8.41 -4.84
C PHE A 65 -11.70 -7.32 -5.10
N LYS A 66 -12.08 -6.04 -5.03
CA LYS A 66 -11.14 -4.91 -5.13
C LYS A 66 -10.64 -4.46 -3.76
N CYS A 67 -11.24 -4.93 -2.68
CA CYS A 67 -10.86 -4.50 -1.34
C CYS A 67 -9.51 -5.13 -0.96
N PRO A 68 -8.65 -4.39 -0.23
CA PRO A 68 -7.43 -4.98 0.29
C PRO A 68 -7.74 -6.12 1.25
N GLU A 69 -6.95 -7.19 1.18
CA GLU A 69 -7.07 -8.33 2.09
C GLU A 69 -6.49 -7.99 3.47
N SER A 70 -5.48 -7.12 3.51
CA SER A 70 -4.89 -6.62 4.75
C SER A 70 -4.53 -5.14 4.65
N VAL A 71 -4.59 -4.45 5.79
CA VAL A 71 -4.21 -3.05 5.90
C VAL A 71 -3.11 -2.89 6.95
N ALA A 72 -1.98 -2.36 6.53
CA ALA A 72 -0.85 -2.04 7.40
C ALA A 72 -0.86 -0.54 7.73
N PHE A 73 -0.90 -0.21 9.01
CA PHE A 73 -0.74 1.17 9.46
C PHE A 73 0.74 1.48 9.61
N ILE A 74 1.20 2.56 8.97
CA ILE A 74 2.60 3.01 9.01
C ILE A 74 2.66 4.50 9.35
N ASP A 75 3.77 4.95 9.93
CA ASP A 75 3.98 6.36 10.28
C ASP A 75 4.10 7.24 9.03
N GLU A 76 4.74 6.76 7.98
CA GLU A 76 4.87 7.50 6.72
C GLU A 76 4.97 6.58 5.50
N ILE A 77 4.38 7.02 4.38
CA ILE A 77 4.56 6.36 3.09
C ILE A 77 5.96 6.74 2.54
N PRO A 78 6.83 5.78 2.17
CA PRO A 78 8.12 6.08 1.59
C PRO A 78 7.95 6.86 0.28
N LYS A 79 8.50 8.07 0.26
CA LYS A 79 8.51 8.97 -0.88
C LYS A 79 9.92 9.06 -1.44
N GLY A 80 10.02 9.17 -2.77
CA GLY A 80 11.30 9.36 -3.42
C GLY A 80 11.86 10.77 -3.20
N PRO A 81 13.08 11.04 -3.69
CA PRO A 81 13.72 12.37 -3.59
C PRO A 81 12.93 13.49 -4.29
N THR A 82 11.95 13.12 -5.12
CA THR A 82 11.02 14.05 -5.80
C THR A 82 9.69 14.22 -5.08
N GLY A 83 9.54 13.66 -3.86
CA GLY A 83 8.29 13.69 -3.08
C GLY A 83 7.18 12.75 -3.59
N LYS A 84 7.44 12.00 -4.67
CA LYS A 84 6.47 11.05 -5.23
C LYS A 84 6.45 9.74 -4.43
N LEU A 85 5.25 9.20 -4.24
CA LEU A 85 5.02 7.90 -3.62
C LEU A 85 5.80 6.80 -4.36
N LEU A 86 6.64 6.06 -3.62
CA LEU A 86 7.44 4.96 -4.16
C LEU A 86 6.73 3.62 -3.92
N ARG A 87 5.85 3.22 -4.85
CA ARG A 87 5.16 1.91 -4.78
C ARG A 87 6.15 0.74 -4.74
N ARG A 88 7.30 0.89 -5.39
CA ARG A 88 8.37 -0.10 -5.39
C ARG A 88 8.96 -0.31 -3.99
N ALA A 89 9.11 0.74 -3.19
CA ALA A 89 9.62 0.64 -1.82
C ALA A 89 8.59 -0.05 -0.89
N LEU A 90 7.30 0.23 -1.04
CA LEU A 90 6.24 -0.49 -0.32
C LEU A 90 6.25 -1.99 -0.65
N ARG A 91 6.46 -2.33 -1.94
CA ARG A 91 6.57 -3.72 -2.37
C ARG A 91 7.79 -4.39 -1.73
N ASP A 92 8.92 -3.71 -1.66
CA ASP A 92 10.14 -4.18 -1.00
C ASP A 92 9.89 -4.47 0.49
N MET A 93 9.24 -3.55 1.21
CA MET A 93 8.86 -3.74 2.62
C MET A 93 7.91 -4.93 2.84
N SER A 94 7.12 -5.29 1.83
CA SER A 94 6.19 -6.42 1.90
C SER A 94 6.81 -7.78 1.58
N HIS A 95 8.04 -7.83 1.05
CA HIS A 95 8.79 -9.07 0.83
C HIS A 95 9.75 -9.29 2.00
N PRO A 96 9.36 -10.05 3.05
CA PRO A 96 10.33 -10.51 4.03
C PRO A 96 11.25 -11.50 3.33
N CYS A 97 12.48 -11.06 3.03
CA CYS A 97 13.58 -11.86 2.46
C CYS A 97 13.49 -12.12 0.95
N ASP A 98 14.00 -11.18 0.15
CA ASP A 98 14.79 -11.56 -1.02
C ASP A 98 16.16 -10.88 -0.90
N SER A 99 17.17 -11.67 -0.59
CA SER A 99 18.56 -11.26 -0.71
C SER A 99 18.87 -10.97 -2.18
N ILE A 100 18.67 -9.73 -2.63
CA ILE A 100 19.30 -9.22 -3.86
C ILE A 100 19.79 -7.78 -3.67
N GLN A 101 21.09 -7.71 -3.40
CA GLN A 101 22.04 -6.71 -3.92
C GLN A 101 21.48 -5.33 -4.31
N HIS A 102 21.80 -4.31 -3.51
CA HIS A 102 22.32 -3.08 -4.13
C HIS A 102 23.66 -3.44 -4.79
N PRO A 103 23.83 -3.41 -6.13
CA PRO A 103 25.17 -3.27 -6.66
C PRO A 103 25.65 -1.86 -6.29
N SER A 104 26.72 -1.82 -5.51
CA SER A 104 27.58 -0.67 -5.27
C SER A 104 27.66 0.27 -6.48
N VAL A 105 27.31 1.54 -6.29
CA VAL A 105 27.99 2.62 -7.01
C VAL A 105 28.82 3.36 -5.97
N GLN A 106 30.06 2.89 -5.81
CA GLN A 106 31.11 3.64 -5.13
C GLN A 106 31.83 4.57 -6.13
N PRO A 107 32.53 5.64 -5.66
CA PRO A 107 32.79 6.89 -6.38
C PRO A 107 34.15 6.92 -7.12
N ALA A 108 34.33 7.85 -8.07
CA ALA A 108 35.61 8.22 -8.70
C ALA A 108 35.46 9.51 -9.56
N PRO A 109 36.54 10.26 -9.89
CA PRO A 109 37.97 9.98 -9.66
C PRO A 109 38.60 10.67 -8.44
#